data_AF-A0A5J5INW8-F1
#
_entry.id   AF-A0A5J5INW8-F1
#
_cell.length_a   1.000
_cell.length_b   1.000
_cell.length_c   1.000
_cell.angle_alpha   90.00
_cell.angle_beta   90.00
_cell.angle_gamma   90.00
#
_symmetry.space_group_name_H-M   'P 1'
#
loop_
_entity.id
_entity.type
_entity.pdbx_description
1 polymer ?
#
loop_
_entity_poly.entity_id
_entity_poly.type
_entity_poly.pdbx_seq_one_letter_code
_entity_poly.pdbx_strand_id
1 'polypeptide(L)'
;MTDHPTALAAARERLVDVNRRIAAHPLNSTGFRRARALVGTMPEADRTEIESALREQGLPSLGKQTKMLAVGVTSLARLNRKRIRLEKRVAAFG
;
A
#
# COMPACT_ATOMS: atom_id res chain seq x y z
N MET A 1 -16.16 -29.59 22.17
CA MET A 1 -15.95 -28.38 22.98
C MET A 1 -15.03 -27.48 22.19
N THR A 2 -15.56 -26.36 21.71
CA THR A 2 -15.00 -25.60 20.59
C THR A 2 -14.06 -24.49 21.06
N ASP A 3 -12.78 -24.59 20.70
CA ASP A 3 -11.71 -23.59 20.92
C ASP A 3 -11.90 -22.31 20.06
N HIS A 4 -13.12 -21.76 20.00
CA HIS A 4 -13.46 -20.63 19.14
C HIS A 4 -13.02 -19.24 19.64
N PRO A 5 -13.00 -18.90 20.95
CA PRO A 5 -12.69 -17.54 21.36
C PRO A 5 -11.23 -17.14 21.10
N THR A 6 -10.29 -18.07 21.28
CA THR A 6 -8.86 -17.87 21.03
C THR A 6 -8.54 -17.77 19.54
N ALA A 7 -9.20 -18.56 18.69
CA ALA A 7 -8.98 -18.54 17.25
C ALA A 7 -9.50 -17.24 16.58
N LEU A 8 -10.65 -16.72 17.03
CA LEU A 8 -11.19 -15.44 16.58
C LEU A 8 -10.31 -14.27 17.05
N ALA A 9 -9.92 -14.25 18.33
CA ALA A 9 -9.04 -13.22 18.88
C ALA A 9 -7.71 -13.16 18.10
N ALA A 10 -7.07 -14.31 17.86
CA ALA A 10 -5.84 -14.40 17.08
C ALA A 10 -6.01 -13.94 15.62
N ALA A 11 -7.16 -14.22 14.99
CA ALA A 11 -7.45 -13.77 13.64
C ALA A 11 -7.59 -12.23 13.57
N ARG A 12 -8.26 -11.62 14.56
CA ARG A 12 -8.41 -10.16 14.68
C ARG A 12 -7.07 -9.47 14.91
N GLU A 13 -6.24 -9.99 15.82
CA GLU A 13 -4.91 -9.43 16.07
C GLU A 13 -4.02 -9.46 14.82
N ARG A 14 -4.01 -10.59 14.10
CA ARG A 14 -3.29 -10.70 12.83
C ARG A 14 -3.82 -9.74 11.76
N LEU A 15 -5.12 -9.47 11.75
CA LEU A 15 -5.72 -8.50 10.82
C LEU A 15 -5.25 -7.08 11.13
N VAL A 16 -5.18 -6.72 12.42
CA VAL A 16 -4.64 -5.43 12.88
C VAL A 16 -3.18 -5.25 12.44
N ASP A 17 -2.33 -6.27 12.65
CA ASP A 17 -0.92 -6.22 12.18
C ASP A 17 -0.84 -6.03 10.66
N VAL A 18 -1.60 -6.81 9.89
CA VAL A 18 -1.59 -6.71 8.42
C VAL A 18 -2.06 -5.33 7.97
N ASN A 19 -3.10 -4.77 8.59
CA ASN A 19 -3.58 -3.43 8.28
C ASN A 19 -2.53 -2.36 8.61
N ARG A 20 -1.84 -2.48 9.74
CA ARG A 20 -0.73 -1.59 10.10
C ARG A 20 0.38 -1.64 9.05
N ARG A 21 0.75 -2.83 8.59
CA ARG A 21 1.79 -3.02 7.56
C ARG A 21 1.37 -2.50 6.19
N ILE A 22 0.10 -2.64 5.82
CA ILE A 22 -0.45 -2.03 4.60
C ILE A 22 -0.39 -0.51 4.69
N ALA A 23 -0.81 0.07 5.82
CA ALA A 23 -0.79 1.52 6.03
C ALA A 23 0.63 2.10 5.97
N ALA A 24 1.61 1.40 6.55
CA ALA A 24 3.02 1.80 6.54
C ALA A 24 3.74 1.48 5.22
N HIS A 25 3.09 0.85 4.24
CA HIS A 25 3.74 0.41 3.01
C HIS A 25 4.23 1.62 2.17
N PRO A 26 5.45 1.60 1.60
CA PRO A 26 5.98 2.74 0.84
C PRO A 26 5.09 3.23 -0.31
N LEU A 27 4.42 2.29 -1.01
CA LEU A 27 3.46 2.62 -2.08
C LEU A 27 2.16 3.26 -1.56
N ASN A 28 1.88 3.16 -0.27
CA ASN A 28 0.78 3.84 0.41
C ASN A 28 1.25 5.10 1.16
N SER A 29 2.51 5.52 0.99
CA SER A 29 2.97 6.77 1.56
C SER A 29 2.29 7.97 0.88
N THR A 30 2.05 9.04 1.65
CA THR A 30 1.48 10.28 1.11
C THR A 30 2.35 10.86 0.00
N GLY A 31 3.67 10.83 0.14
CA GLY A 31 4.60 11.30 -0.88
C GLY A 31 4.48 10.53 -2.21
N PHE A 32 4.41 9.20 -2.16
CA PHE A 32 4.23 8.40 -3.37
C PHE A 32 2.88 8.63 -4.04
N ARG A 33 1.79 8.73 -3.26
CA ARG A 33 0.46 9.04 -3.80
C ARG A 33 0.41 10.41 -4.45
N ARG A 34 0.98 11.44 -3.81
CA ARG A 34 1.05 12.80 -4.36
C ARG A 34 1.87 12.84 -5.64
N ALA A 35 3.02 12.15 -5.68
CA ALA A 35 3.84 12.07 -6.89
C ALA A 35 3.10 11.45 -8.06
N ARG A 36 2.40 10.32 -7.85
CA ARG A 36 1.58 9.68 -8.89
C ARG A 36 0.42 10.55 -9.34
N ALA A 37 -0.23 11.28 -8.43
CA ALA A 37 -1.30 12.20 -8.77
C ALA A 37 -0.79 13.36 -9.64
N LEU A 38 0.35 13.96 -9.30
CA LEU A 38 0.97 15.03 -10.09
C LEU A 38 1.29 14.58 -11.51
N VAL A 39 1.92 13.41 -11.66
CA VAL A 39 2.19 12.82 -12.99
C VAL A 39 0.88 12.62 -13.77
N GLY A 40 -0.19 12.17 -13.10
CA GLY A 40 -1.50 11.97 -13.72
C GLY A 40 -2.18 13.27 -14.16
N THR A 41 -1.81 14.44 -13.62
CA THR A 41 -2.32 15.75 -14.05
C THR A 41 -1.56 16.35 -15.23
N MET A 42 -0.46 15.72 -15.68
CA MET A 42 0.44 16.25 -16.72
C MET A 42 0.63 15.23 -17.87
N PRO A 43 -0.43 14.79 -18.57
CA PRO A 43 -0.33 13.71 -19.56
C PRO A 43 0.48 14.06 -20.81
N GLU A 44 0.50 15.35 -21.21
CA GLU A 44 1.24 15.84 -22.39
C GLU A 44 2.62 16.41 -22.05
N ALA A 45 2.97 16.47 -20.75
CA ALA A 45 4.24 17.03 -20.31
C ALA A 45 5.38 16.08 -20.62
N ASP A 46 6.53 16.67 -20.98
CA ASP A 46 7.72 15.86 -21.20
C ASP A 46 8.33 15.37 -19.88
N ARG A 47 9.30 14.47 -20.00
CA ARG A 47 9.97 13.89 -18.82
C ARG A 47 10.66 14.95 -17.96
N THR A 48 11.23 15.97 -18.56
CA THR A 48 12.01 17.02 -17.88
C THR A 48 11.08 17.93 -17.07
N GLU A 49 9.95 18.31 -17.66
CA GLU A 49 8.89 19.08 -17.01
C GLU A 49 8.34 18.35 -15.79
N ILE A 50 8.02 17.06 -15.93
CA ILE A 50 7.53 16.23 -14.83
C ILE A 50 8.57 16.12 -13.71
N GLU A 51 9.84 15.89 -14.04
CA GLU A 51 10.93 15.81 -13.04
C GLU A 51 11.18 17.15 -12.34
N SER A 52 11.01 18.29 -13.02
CA SER A 52 11.06 19.61 -12.39
C SER A 52 9.91 19.79 -11.39
N ALA A 53 8.68 19.52 -11.83
CA ALA A 53 7.49 19.67 -11.00
C ALA A 53 7.54 18.75 -9.75
N LEU A 54 8.03 17.53 -9.90
CA LEU A 54 8.25 16.62 -8.77
C LEU A 54 9.29 17.17 -7.79
N ARG A 55 10.41 17.71 -8.31
CA ARG A 55 11.49 18.27 -7.49
C ARG A 55 11.04 19.50 -6.72
N GLU A 56 10.33 20.42 -7.37
CA GLU A 56 9.78 21.63 -6.74
C GLU A 56 8.88 21.32 -5.55
N GLN A 57 8.17 20.19 -5.60
CA GLN A 57 7.30 19.74 -4.51
C GLN A 57 7.97 18.78 -3.52
N GLY A 58 9.27 18.51 -3.67
CA GLY A 58 10.01 17.55 -2.83
C GLY A 58 9.51 16.11 -2.96
N LEU A 59 8.91 15.75 -4.11
CA LEU A 59 8.31 14.45 -4.37
C LEU A 59 9.32 13.47 -5.01
N PRO A 60 9.10 12.15 -4.86
CA PRO A 60 9.93 11.14 -5.53
C PRO A 60 10.00 11.33 -7.06
N SER A 61 11.21 11.36 -7.60
CA SER A 61 11.47 11.35 -9.06
C SER A 61 10.82 10.16 -9.76
N LEU A 62 10.66 10.23 -11.08
CA LEU A 62 10.08 9.12 -11.86
C LEU A 62 10.90 7.84 -11.67
N GLY A 63 12.23 7.94 -11.71
CA GLY A 63 13.12 6.80 -11.47
C GLY A 63 12.93 6.18 -10.08
N LYS A 64 12.76 7.00 -9.04
CA LYS A 64 12.48 6.52 -7.68
C LYS A 64 11.10 5.87 -7.59
N GLN A 65 10.08 6.44 -8.23
CA GLN A 65 8.75 5.85 -8.30
C GLN A 65 8.78 4.47 -8.97
N THR A 66 9.47 4.33 -10.10
CA THR A 66 9.65 3.04 -10.81
C THR A 66 10.34 2.01 -9.93
N LYS A 67 11.42 2.38 -9.23
CA LYS A 67 12.10 1.47 -8.28
C LYS A 67 11.18 1.05 -7.14
N MET A 68 10.39 1.97 -6.58
CA MET A 68 9.42 1.66 -5.53
C MET A 68 8.34 0.68 -6.03
N LEU A 69 7.86 0.84 -7.26
CA LEU A 69 6.90 -0.08 -7.86
C LEU A 69 7.50 -1.47 -8.07
N ALA A 70 8.70 -1.54 -8.63
CA ALA A 70 9.40 -2.79 -8.91
C ALA A 70 9.55 -3.67 -7.66
N VAL A 71 9.81 -3.06 -6.50
CA VAL A 71 9.97 -3.80 -5.22
C VAL A 71 8.69 -3.90 -4.40
N GLY A 72 7.73 -3.00 -4.62
CA GLY A 72 6.61 -2.78 -3.69
C GLY A 72 5.28 -3.37 -4.13
N VAL A 73 5.05 -3.59 -5.43
CA VAL A 73 3.72 -4.00 -5.92
C VAL A 73 3.39 -5.42 -5.45
N THR A 74 4.34 -6.36 -5.59
CA THR A 74 4.14 -7.77 -5.23
C THR A 74 3.96 -7.95 -3.72
N SER A 75 4.74 -7.23 -2.91
CA SER A 75 4.65 -7.29 -1.44
C SER A 75 3.34 -6.67 -0.94
N LEU A 76 2.90 -5.53 -1.49
CA LEU A 76 1.61 -4.93 -1.18
C LEU A 76 0.44 -5.83 -1.60
N ALA A 77 0.52 -6.46 -2.78
CA ALA A 77 -0.49 -7.43 -3.22
C ALA A 77 -0.59 -8.62 -2.26
N ARG A 78 0.56 -9.16 -1.80
CA ARG A 78 0.59 -10.25 -0.81
C ARG A 78 -0.07 -9.84 0.51
N LEU A 79 0.19 -8.62 1.00
CA LEU A 79 -0.44 -8.10 2.22
C LEU A 79 -1.95 -7.97 2.06
N ASN A 80 -2.44 -7.40 0.96
CA ASN A 80 -3.87 -7.27 0.70
C ASN A 80 -4.56 -8.65 0.60
N ARG A 81 -3.95 -9.62 -0.09
CA ARG A 81 -4.47 -11.00 -0.10
C ARG A 81 -4.50 -11.64 1.28
N LYS A 82 -3.55 -11.33 2.16
CA LYS A 82 -3.56 -11.79 3.56
C LYS A 82 -4.68 -11.12 4.34
N ARG A 83 -4.89 -9.81 4.14
CA ARG A 83 -6.00 -9.04 4.73
C ARG A 83 -7.35 -9.68 4.41
N ILE A 84 -7.63 -9.88 3.11
CA ILE A 84 -8.89 -10.48 2.63
C ILE A 84 -9.14 -11.87 3.25
N ARG A 85 -8.09 -12.70 3.36
CA ARG A 85 -8.23 -14.03 4.00
C ARG A 85 -8.55 -13.94 5.49
N LEU A 86 -7.96 -12.99 6.20
CA LEU A 86 -8.20 -12.78 7.62
C LEU A 86 -9.59 -12.17 7.86
N GLU A 87 -10.03 -11.22 7.04
CA GLU A 87 -11.38 -10.66 7.06
C GLU A 87 -12.43 -11.76 6.88
N LYS A 88 -12.27 -12.63 5.87
CA LYS A 88 -13.15 -13.80 5.67
C LYS A 88 -13.16 -14.73 6.88
N ARG A 89 -12.00 -14.97 7.50
CA ARG A 89 -11.89 -15.83 8.68
C ARG A 89 -12.58 -15.22 9.90
N VAL A 90 -12.43 -13.91 10.13
CA VAL A 90 -13.13 -13.21 11.22
C VAL A 90 -14.64 -13.23 11.00
N ALA A 91 -15.10 -13.02 9.76
CA ALA A 91 -16.51 -13.08 9.39
C ALA A 91 -17.11 -14.48 9.57
N ALA A 92 -16.33 -15.55 9.41
CA ALA A 92 -16.80 -16.92 9.59
C ALA A 92 -16.93 -17.35 11.08
N PHE A 93 -16.40 -16.57 12.01
CA PHE A 93 -16.52 -16.83 13.47
C PHE A 93 -17.58 -15.97 14.16
N GLY A 94 -18.11 -14.95 13.46
CA GLY A 94 -19.21 -14.11 13.94
C GLY A 94 -20.54 -14.63 13.42
#